data_AF-A0A4Q0MC64-F1
#
_entry.id   AF-A0A4Q0MC64-F1
#
_cell.length_a   1.000
_cell.length_b   1.000
_cell.length_c   1.000
_cell.angle_alpha   90.00
_cell.angle_beta   90.00
_cell.angle_gamma   90.00
#
_symmetry.space_group_name_H-M   'P 1'
#
loop_
_entity.id
_entity.type
_entity.pdbx_description
1 polymer ?
#
loop_
_entity_poly.entity_id
_entity_poly.type
_entity_poly.pdbx_seq_one_letter_code
_entity_poly.pdbx_strand_id
1 'polypeptide(L)' 'MLGWFVRLSLALASWVTALFVARDAVNFGIVNVFVAILLLALGIGVLAFWPMIREVCQTLYGNLRRKP' A
#
# COMPACT_ATOMS: atom_id res chain seq x y z
N MET A 1 -15.62 14.78 0.97
CA MET A 1 -14.27 14.85 0.35
C MET A 1 -13.47 13.56 0.57
N LEU A 2 -13.45 12.99 1.78
CA LEU A 2 -12.75 11.73 2.12
C LEU A 2 -13.22 10.50 1.29
N GLY A 3 -14.47 10.47 0.85
CA GLY A 3 -15.00 9.41 -0.01
C GLY A 3 -14.31 9.27 -1.37
N TRP A 4 -13.70 10.35 -1.90
CA TRP A 4 -12.94 10.26 -3.16
C TRP A 4 -11.60 9.52 -2.95
N PHE A 5 -10.94 9.74 -1.82
CA PHE A 5 -9.72 9.03 -1.43
C PHE A 5 -9.96 7.52 -1.28
N VAL A 6 -11.04 7.15 -0.59
CA VAL A 6 -11.44 5.75 -0.42
C VAL A 6 -11.77 5.10 -1.78
N ARG A 7 -12.46 5.82 -2.68
CA ARG A 7 -12.75 5.33 -4.03
C ARG A 7 -11.50 5.11 -4.86
N LEU A 8 -10.52 6.01 -4.79
CA LEU A 8 -9.26 5.87 -5.51
C LEU A 8 -8.47 4.65 -5.02
N SER A 9 -8.45 4.44 -3.69
CA SER A 9 -7.88 3.25 -3.07
C SER A 9 -8.58 1.96 -3.52
N LEU A 10 -9.93 1.95 -3.55
CA LEU A 10 -10.70 0.79 -4.05
C LEU A 10 -10.46 0.49 -5.53
N ALA A 11 -10.31 1.53 -6.36
CA ALA A 11 -10.00 1.39 -7.77
C ALA A 11 -8.61 0.75 -7.98
N LEU A 12 -7.62 1.22 -7.22
CA LEU A 12 -6.27 0.64 -7.22
C LEU A 12 -6.27 -0.80 -6.70
N ALA A 13 -7.01 -1.08 -5.63
CA ALA A 13 -7.13 -2.43 -5.08
C ALA A 13 -7.75 -3.40 -6.09
N SER A 14 -8.77 -2.97 -6.85
CA SER A 14 -9.40 -3.81 -7.88
C SER A 14 -8.44 -4.12 -9.03
N TRP A 15 -7.57 -3.16 -9.39
CA TRP A 15 -6.54 -3.37 -10.39
C TRP A 15 -5.45 -4.32 -9.91
N VAL A 16 -4.95 -4.14 -8.68
CA VAL A 16 -3.96 -5.03 -8.05
C VAL A 16 -4.53 -6.44 -7.90
N THR A 17 -5.77 -6.58 -7.45
CA THR A 17 -6.44 -7.88 -7.28
C THR A 17 -6.56 -8.64 -8.60
N ALA A 18 -6.82 -7.93 -9.71
CA ALA A 18 -6.88 -8.53 -11.05
C ALA A 18 -5.53 -9.12 -11.52
N LEU A 19 -4.40 -8.76 -10.89
CA LEU A 19 -3.10 -9.38 -11.14
C LEU A 19 -2.92 -10.71 -10.37
N PHE A 20 -3.62 -10.89 -9.26
CA PHE A 20 -3.51 -12.09 -8.41
C PHE A 20 -4.61 -13.12 -8.67
N VAL A 21 -5.79 -12.69 -9.12
CA VAL A 21 -6.94 -13.57 -9.38
C VAL A 21 -7.72 -13.14 -10.63
N ALA A 22 -8.19 -14.12 -11.41
CA ALA A 22 -9.01 -13.88 -12.59
C ALA A 22 -10.31 -13.15 -12.22
N ARG A 23 -10.69 -12.15 -13.03
CA ARG A 23 -11.83 -11.26 -12.75
C ARG A 23 -13.18 -11.99 -12.71
N ASP A 24 -13.27 -13.14 -13.38
CA ASP A 24 -14.48 -13.97 -13.46
C ASP A 24 -14.59 -15.03 -12.35
N ALA A 25 -13.62 -15.07 -11.43
CA ALA A 25 -13.66 -16.01 -10.32
C ALA A 25 -14.76 -15.63 -9.32
N VAL A 26 -15.50 -16.62 -8.82
CA VAL A 26 -16.61 -16.39 -7.85
C VAL A 26 -16.12 -15.71 -6.55
N ASN A 27 -14.84 -15.90 -6.20
CA ASN A 27 -14.22 -15.32 -5.01
C ASN A 27 -13.57 -13.94 -5.27
N PHE A 28 -13.66 -13.39 -6.49
CA PHE A 28 -12.99 -12.12 -6.84
C PHE A 28 -13.39 -10.98 -5.90
N GLY A 29 -14.67 -10.89 -5.54
CA GLY A 29 -15.15 -9.87 -4.60
C GLY A 29 -14.52 -9.97 -3.21
N ILE A 30 -14.36 -11.19 -2.69
CA ILE A 30 -13.79 -11.43 -1.36
C ILE A 30 -12.31 -11.06 -1.35
N VAL A 31 -11.55 -11.52 -2.36
CA VAL A 31 -10.12 -11.22 -2.49
C VAL A 31 -9.92 -9.71 -2.66
N ASN A 32 -10.77 -9.05 -3.45
CA ASN A 32 -10.68 -7.61 -3.67
C ASN A 32 -10.85 -6.81 -2.38
N VAL A 33 -11.80 -7.19 -1.52
CA VAL A 33 -11.97 -6.54 -0.22
C VAL A 33 -10.75 -6.75 0.68
N PHE A 34 -10.19 -7.96 0.72
CA PHE A 34 -8.96 -8.24 1.47
C PHE A 34 -7.78 -7.40 0.98
N VAL A 35 -7.59 -7.33 -0.34
CA VAL A 35 -6.53 -6.53 -0.97
C VAL A 35 -6.76 -5.04 -0.71
N ALA A 36 -8.00 -4.56 -0.78
CA ALA A 36 -8.35 -3.16 -0.47
C ALA A 36 -8.02 -2.79 0.97
N ILE A 37 -8.37 -3.65 1.94
CA ILE A 37 -8.04 -3.45 3.35
C ILE A 37 -6.52 -3.47 3.54
N LEU A 38 -5.82 -4.41 2.90
CA LEU A 38 -4.36 -4.50 2.96
C LEU A 38 -3.70 -3.23 2.43
N LEU A 39 -4.06 -2.77 1.22
CA LEU A 39 -3.53 -1.53 0.63
C LEU A 39 -3.82 -0.32 1.50
N LEU A 40 -5.02 -0.23 2.06
CA LEU A 40 -5.42 0.89 2.91
C LEU A 40 -4.64 0.88 4.23
N ALA A 41 -4.50 -0.28 4.87
CA ALA A 41 -3.68 -0.44 6.07
C ALA A 41 -2.21 -0.13 5.81
N LEU A 42 -1.67 -0.56 4.65
CA LEU A 42 -0.29 -0.27 4.24
C LEU A 42 -0.11 1.22 3.96
N GLY A 43 -1.07 1.86 3.30
CA GLY A 43 -1.06 3.31 3.08
C GLY A 43 -1.10 4.12 4.38
N ILE A 44 -1.99 3.76 5.31
CA ILE A 44 -2.05 4.40 6.63
C ILE A 44 -0.79 4.10 7.44
N GLY A 45 -0.28 2.87 7.40
CA GLY A 45 0.97 2.49 8.06
C GLY A 45 2.14 3.33 7.55
N VAL A 46 2.30 3.46 6.24
CA VAL A 46 3.36 4.31 5.65
C VAL A 46 3.21 5.77 6.08
N LEU A 47 1.99 6.30 6.14
CA LEU A 47 1.75 7.67 6.62
C LEU A 47 2.04 7.83 8.11
N ALA A 48 1.65 6.86 8.93
CA ALA A 48 1.87 6.88 10.38
C ALA A 48 3.35 6.71 10.75
N PHE A 49 4.05 5.82 10.04
CA PHE A 49 5.49 5.57 10.21
C PHE A 49 6.37 6.47 9.35
N TRP A 50 5.80 7.42 8.60
CA TRP A 50 6.56 8.36 7.76
C TRP A 50 7.74 9.05 8.45
N PRO A 51 7.60 9.60 9.69
CA PRO A 51 8.74 10.22 10.37
C PRO A 51 9.84 9.19 10.71
N MET A 52 9.46 7.99 11.16
CA MET A 52 10.39 6.92 11.48
C MET A 52 11.10 6.38 10.22
N ILE A 53 10.37 6.23 9.11
CA ILE A 53 10.94 5.81 7.82
C ILE A 53 11.94 6.85 7.32
N ARG A 54 11.65 8.15 7.50
CA ARG A 54 12.58 9.23 7.14
C ARG A 54 13.86 9.18 7.96
N GLU A 55 13.77 8.97 9.27
CA GLU A 55 14.93 8.82 10.14
C GLU A 55 15.77 7.58 9.80
N VAL A 56 15.12 6.43 9.59
CA VAL A 56 15.81 5.19 9.20
C VAL A 56 16.49 5.36 7.84
N CYS A 57 15.83 5.98 6.87
CA CYS A 57 16.39 6.25 5.56
C CYS A 57 17.59 7.22 5.64
N GLN A 58 17.53 8.26 6.49
CA GLN A 58 18.66 9.16 6.71
C GLN A 58 19.84 8.47 7.41
N THR A 59 19.56 7.64 8.40
CA THR A 59 20.58 6.85 9.11
C THR A 59 21.26 5.87 8.15
N LEU A 60 20.48 5.18 7.31
CA LEU A 60 20.99 4.27 6.28
C LEU A 60 21.79 5.01 5.21
N TYR A 61 21.32 6.15 4.72
CA TYR A 61 22.04 6.98 3.74
C TYR A 61 23.36 7.52 4.29
N GLY A 62 23.37 7.95 5.56
CA GLY A 62 24.59 8.36 6.26
C GLY A 62 25.62 7.23 6.39
N ASN A 63 25.15 6.00 6.67
CA ASN A 63 26.01 4.82 6.76
C ASN A 63 26.52 4.34 5.38
N LEU A 64 25.69 4.40 4.34
CA LEU A 64 26.09 4.08 2.97
C LEU A 64 27.11 5.07 2.41
N ARG A 65 26.98 6.36 2.75
CA ARG A 65 27.95 7.41 2.36
C ARG A 65 29.30 7.30 3.07
N ARG A 66 29.36 6.58 4.20
CA ARG A 66 30.59 6.37 4.98
C ARG A 66 31.33 5.07 4.66
N LYS A 67 30.78 4.21 3.80
CA LYS A 67 31.58 3.10 3.26
C LYS A 67 32.51 3.65 2.16
N PRO A 68 33.83 3.38 2.25
CA PRO A 68 34.82 3.86 1.27
C PRO A 68 34.57 3.30 -0.12
#